data_AF-A0A1V4Q1R7-F1
#
_entry.id   AF-A0A1V4Q1R7-F1
#
_cell.length_a   1.000
_cell.length_b   1.000
_cell.length_c   1.000
_cell.angle_alpha   90.00
_cell.angle_beta   90.00
_cell.angle_gamma   90.00
#
_symmetry.space_group_name_H-M   'P 1'
#
loop_
_entity.id
_entity.type
_entity.pdbx_description
1 polymer ?
#
loop_
_entity_poly.entity_id
_entity_poly.type
_entity_poly.pdbx_seq_one_letter_code
_entity_poly.pdbx_strand_id
1 'polypeptide(L)'
;MEPAAPAALKRARAVAASVVDPELPMLTLADLGVLRDVALDAGTVVVSITPTYSGCPAMATMRDDLVHRLQDSGFPEVRVRISLQPAWTTDWITPAGRAALQRAGISPPGAAPQHTGPIVLTLNPIRRSVRCPQCASSDVELTSEFGSTACKAMYRCTACLEPFDHVKEI
;
A
#
# COMPACT_ATOMS: atom_id res chain seq x y z
N MET A 1 21.47 -23.47 -23.29
CA MET A 1 20.92 -22.12 -23.52
C MET A 1 19.93 -21.85 -22.40
N GLU A 2 20.43 -21.52 -21.20
CA GLU A 2 19.62 -21.43 -19.97
C GLU A 2 20.23 -20.46 -18.93
N PRO A 3 20.28 -19.14 -19.22
CA PRO A 3 20.34 -18.13 -18.14
C PRO A 3 19.40 -16.92 -18.33
N ALA A 4 18.58 -16.88 -19.39
CA ALA A 4 17.78 -15.70 -19.73
C ALA A 4 16.52 -15.53 -18.86
N ALA A 5 15.89 -16.63 -18.42
CA ALA A 5 14.64 -16.57 -17.66
C ALA A 5 14.80 -15.94 -16.26
N PRO A 6 15.86 -16.25 -15.48
CA PRO A 6 16.10 -15.58 -14.19
C PRO A 6 16.39 -14.08 -14.35
N ALA A 7 17.14 -13.69 -15.39
CA ALA A 7 17.46 -12.29 -15.66
C ALA A 7 16.22 -11.49 -16.09
N ALA A 8 15.39 -12.06 -16.96
CA ALA A 8 14.12 -11.47 -17.39
C ALA A 8 13.16 -11.29 -16.19
N LEU A 9 13.06 -12.30 -15.32
CA LEU A 9 12.22 -12.22 -14.12
C LEU A 9 12.70 -11.12 -13.16
N LYS A 10 14.01 -11.04 -12.93
CA LYS A 10 14.60 -9.99 -12.07
C LYS A 10 14.31 -8.60 -12.62
N ARG A 11 14.39 -8.42 -13.94
CA ARG A 11 14.08 -7.17 -14.62
C ARG A 11 12.59 -6.82 -14.53
N ALA A 12 11.69 -7.78 -14.77
CA ALA A 12 10.26 -7.59 -14.63
C ALA A 12 9.89 -7.18 -13.19
N ARG A 13 10.48 -7.84 -12.19
CA ARG A 13 10.32 -7.49 -10.76
C ARG A 13 10.75 -6.07 -10.46
N ALA A 14 11.92 -5.65 -10.95
CA ALA A 14 12.42 -4.30 -10.73
C ALA A 14 11.50 -3.23 -11.34
N VAL A 15 10.99 -3.46 -12.55
CA VAL A 15 10.04 -2.55 -13.22
C VAL A 15 8.72 -2.49 -12.46
N ALA A 16 8.10 -3.63 -12.15
CA ALA A 16 6.85 -3.69 -11.42
C ALA A 16 6.96 -3.03 -10.02
N ALA A 17 8.09 -3.24 -9.34
CA ALA A 17 8.36 -2.63 -8.04
C ALA A 17 8.55 -1.11 -8.09
N SER A 18 8.75 -0.52 -9.28
CA SER A 18 8.91 0.93 -9.45
C SER A 18 7.59 1.67 -9.73
N VAL A 19 6.50 0.95 -9.99
CA VAL A 19 5.16 1.54 -10.13
C VAL A 19 4.77 2.15 -8.80
N VAL A 20 4.17 3.34 -8.83
CA VAL A 20 3.71 4.07 -7.64
C VAL A 20 2.20 3.95 -7.48
N ASP A 21 1.72 4.09 -6.25
CA ASP A 21 0.30 4.21 -5.97
C ASP A 21 -0.19 5.62 -6.37
N PRO A 22 -1.25 5.77 -7.18
CA PRO A 22 -1.72 7.09 -7.63
C PRO A 22 -2.30 7.95 -6.51
N GLU A 23 -2.76 7.35 -5.40
CA GLU A 23 -3.28 8.04 -4.21
C GLU A 23 -2.18 8.31 -3.16
N LEU A 24 -1.06 7.61 -3.27
CA LEU A 24 0.13 7.71 -2.45
C LEU A 24 1.39 7.75 -3.35
N PRO A 25 1.57 8.82 -4.17
CA PRO A 25 2.61 8.86 -5.20
C PRO A 25 4.04 8.87 -4.67
N MET A 26 4.23 9.05 -3.36
CA MET A 26 5.51 8.90 -2.67
C MET A 26 5.87 7.44 -2.37
N LEU A 27 4.96 6.49 -2.58
CA LEU A 27 5.15 5.06 -2.33
C LEU A 27 5.10 4.25 -3.61
N THR A 28 6.05 3.34 -3.75
CA THR A 28 5.93 2.28 -4.74
C THR A 28 4.94 1.21 -4.30
N LEU A 29 4.39 0.45 -5.25
CA LEU A 29 3.56 -0.72 -4.96
C LEU A 29 4.33 -1.76 -4.13
N ALA A 30 5.66 -1.82 -4.28
CA ALA A 30 6.53 -2.66 -3.46
C ALA A 30 6.65 -2.13 -2.03
N ASP A 31 6.85 -0.83 -1.84
CA ASP A 31 6.95 -0.21 -0.51
C ASP A 31 5.65 -0.32 0.29
N LEU A 32 4.51 -0.24 -0.40
CA LEU A 32 3.19 -0.38 0.18
C LEU A 32 2.81 -1.87 0.41
N GLY A 33 3.58 -2.81 -0.12
CA GLY A 33 3.28 -4.25 -0.05
C GLY A 33 2.09 -4.69 -0.90
N VAL A 34 1.59 -3.83 -1.79
CA VAL A 34 0.52 -4.10 -2.76
C VAL A 34 1.00 -5.07 -3.84
N LEU A 35 2.26 -4.95 -4.28
CA LEU A 35 2.89 -5.91 -5.18
C LEU A 35 3.22 -7.20 -4.43
N ARG A 36 2.54 -8.31 -4.76
CA ARG A 36 2.66 -9.58 -4.04
C ARG A 36 3.58 -10.58 -4.70
N ASP A 37 3.48 -10.68 -6.02
CA ASP A 37 4.32 -11.58 -6.78
C ASP A 37 4.50 -11.08 -8.21
N VAL A 38 5.62 -11.48 -8.81
CA VAL A 38 5.87 -11.37 -10.23
C VAL A 38 6.49 -12.69 -10.65
N ALA A 39 5.86 -13.33 -11.63
CA ALA A 39 6.27 -14.59 -12.21
C ALA A 39 6.37 -14.48 -13.74
N LEU A 40 7.13 -15.40 -14.35
CA LEU A 40 7.14 -15.62 -15.79
C LEU A 40 6.48 -16.96 -16.08
N ASP A 41 5.44 -16.93 -16.91
CA ASP A 41 4.68 -18.11 -17.34
C ASP A 41 4.68 -18.17 -18.87
N ALA A 42 5.43 -19.14 -19.43
CA ALA A 42 5.58 -19.33 -20.88
C ALA A 42 5.89 -18.03 -21.67
N GLY A 43 6.68 -17.12 -21.08
CA GLY A 43 7.04 -15.82 -21.69
C GLY A 43 6.10 -14.65 -21.35
N THR A 44 4.97 -14.91 -20.69
CA THR A 44 4.06 -13.88 -20.14
C THR A 44 4.51 -13.45 -18.75
N VAL A 45 4.61 -12.15 -18.49
CA VAL A 45 4.80 -11.63 -17.14
C VAL A 45 3.47 -11.64 -16.40
N VAL A 46 3.38 -12.38 -15.31
CA VAL A 46 2.20 -12.40 -14.44
C VAL A 46 2.51 -11.63 -13.17
N VAL A 47 1.82 -10.51 -12.97
CA VAL A 47 1.95 -9.68 -11.76
C VAL A 47 0.74 -9.91 -10.87
N SER A 48 0.97 -10.23 -9.60
CA SER A 48 -0.08 -10.33 -8.60
C SER A 48 -0.06 -9.11 -7.70
N ILE A 49 -1.16 -8.38 -7.65
CA ILE A 49 -1.38 -7.23 -6.76
C ILE A 49 -2.56 -7.47 -5.83
N THR A 50 -2.63 -6.73 -4.72
CA THR A 50 -3.73 -6.83 -3.76
C THR A 50 -4.14 -5.43 -3.29
N PRO A 51 -5.44 -5.14 -3.13
CA PRO A 51 -5.88 -3.81 -2.74
C PRO A 51 -5.61 -3.54 -1.25
N THR A 52 -5.20 -2.31 -0.91
CA THR A 52 -5.08 -1.85 0.48
C THR A 52 -6.42 -1.75 1.22
N TYR A 53 -7.50 -1.63 0.46
CA TYR A 53 -8.88 -1.66 0.93
C TYR A 53 -9.75 -2.30 -0.16
N SER A 54 -10.65 -3.23 0.18
CA SER A 54 -11.35 -4.06 -0.82
C SER A 54 -12.10 -3.29 -1.92
N GLY A 55 -12.50 -2.04 -1.65
CA GLY A 55 -13.13 -1.14 -2.62
C GLY A 55 -12.22 -0.05 -3.20
N CYS A 56 -10.89 -0.25 -3.21
CA CYS A 56 -9.94 0.78 -3.65
C CYS A 56 -10.13 1.13 -5.14
N PRO A 57 -10.49 2.38 -5.48
CA PRO A 57 -10.73 2.79 -6.87
C PRO A 57 -9.44 2.82 -7.70
N ALA A 58 -8.29 3.00 -7.07
CA ALA A 58 -6.98 3.11 -7.72
C ALA A 58 -6.47 1.80 -8.35
N MET A 59 -7.12 0.67 -8.08
CA MET A 59 -6.69 -0.65 -8.59
C MET A 59 -6.64 -0.74 -10.12
N ALA A 60 -7.60 -0.10 -10.80
CA ALA A 60 -7.62 -0.08 -12.27
C ALA A 60 -6.40 0.67 -12.81
N THR A 61 -6.11 1.84 -12.26
CA THR A 61 -4.94 2.66 -12.63
C THR A 61 -3.64 1.91 -12.37
N MET A 62 -3.46 1.30 -11.20
CA MET A 62 -2.25 0.52 -10.89
C MET A 62 -2.05 -0.65 -11.87
N ARG A 63 -3.15 -1.33 -12.23
CA ARG A 63 -3.14 -2.43 -13.20
C ARG A 63 -2.66 -1.94 -14.56
N ASP A 64 -3.22 -0.83 -15.03
CA ASP A 64 -2.90 -0.27 -16.33
C ASP A 64 -1.46 0.25 -16.35
N ASP A 65 -1.00 0.93 -15.29
CA ASP A 65 0.40 1.37 -15.14
C ASP A 65 1.39 0.21 -15.15
N LEU A 66 1.07 -0.90 -14.48
CA LEU A 66 1.91 -2.12 -14.50
C LEU A 66 2.04 -2.69 -15.91
N VAL A 67 0.93 -2.78 -16.64
CA VAL A 67 0.93 -3.26 -18.03
C VAL A 67 1.80 -2.37 -18.90
N HIS A 68 1.55 -1.06 -18.90
CA HIS A 68 2.28 -0.11 -19.74
C HIS A 68 3.79 -0.13 -19.43
N ARG A 69 4.19 -0.02 -18.16
CA ARG A 69 5.61 0.03 -17.80
C ARG A 69 6.36 -1.25 -18.14
N LEU A 70 5.73 -2.41 -17.99
CA LEU A 70 6.33 -3.69 -18.36
C LEU A 70 6.43 -3.83 -19.89
N GLN A 71 5.41 -3.39 -20.63
CA GLN A 71 5.45 -3.37 -22.10
C GLN A 71 6.53 -2.43 -22.65
N ASP A 72 6.63 -1.21 -22.10
CA ASP A 72 7.70 -0.25 -22.42
C ASP A 72 9.10 -0.80 -22.11
N SER A 73 9.18 -1.71 -21.12
CA SER A 73 10.39 -2.43 -20.78
C SER A 73 10.62 -3.68 -21.66
N GLY A 74 9.86 -3.87 -22.73
CA GLY A 74 10.04 -4.97 -23.69
C GLY A 74 9.46 -6.31 -23.25
N PHE A 75 8.47 -6.32 -22.36
CA PHE A 75 7.66 -7.52 -22.06
C PHE A 75 6.32 -7.42 -22.80
N PRO A 76 6.15 -8.11 -23.96
CA PRO A 76 4.99 -7.89 -24.83
C PRO A 76 3.68 -8.37 -24.18
N GLU A 77 3.73 -9.50 -23.49
CA GLU A 77 2.59 -10.13 -22.85
C GLU A 77 2.66 -9.95 -21.33
N VAL A 78 1.71 -9.17 -20.79
CA VAL A 78 1.61 -8.87 -19.35
C VAL A 78 0.20 -9.15 -18.88
N ARG A 79 0.09 -9.91 -17.79
CA ARG A 79 -1.17 -10.21 -17.12
C ARG A 79 -1.11 -9.78 -15.67
N VAL A 80 -2.01 -8.91 -15.26
CA VAL A 80 -2.14 -8.51 -13.86
C VAL A 80 -3.31 -9.25 -13.23
N ARG A 81 -3.08 -9.87 -12.07
CA ARG A 81 -4.08 -10.58 -11.26
C ARG A 81 -4.27 -9.85 -9.94
N ILE A 82 -5.52 -9.67 -9.54
CA ILE A 82 -5.86 -9.13 -8.22
C ILE A 82 -6.10 -10.31 -7.28
N SER A 83 -5.27 -10.43 -6.25
CA SER A 83 -5.46 -11.41 -5.18
C SER A 83 -6.10 -10.74 -3.96
N LEU A 84 -7.17 -11.34 -3.45
CA LEU A 84 -7.80 -10.94 -2.19
C LEU A 84 -7.40 -11.85 -1.02
N GLN A 85 -6.59 -12.89 -1.28
CA GLN A 85 -6.13 -13.82 -0.26
C GLN A 85 -4.61 -14.09 -0.38
N PRO A 86 -3.84 -13.93 0.71
CA PRO A 86 -4.23 -13.31 1.98
C PRO A 86 -4.67 -11.85 1.79
N ALA A 87 -5.55 -11.38 2.67
CA ALA A 87 -5.94 -9.97 2.68
C ALA A 87 -4.71 -9.09 2.93
N TRP A 88 -4.69 -7.90 2.33
CA TRP A 88 -3.62 -6.94 2.57
C TRP A 88 -3.58 -6.52 4.04
N THR A 89 -2.36 -6.35 4.55
CA THR A 89 -2.13 -5.87 5.89
C THR A 89 -1.09 -4.76 5.90
N THR A 90 -1.30 -3.78 6.78
CA THR A 90 -0.37 -2.67 7.04
C THR A 90 1.03 -3.13 7.47
N ASP A 91 1.16 -4.34 8.00
CA ASP A 91 2.45 -4.95 8.33
C ASP A 91 3.33 -5.19 7.09
N TRP A 92 2.75 -5.20 5.88
CA TRP A 92 3.52 -5.32 4.63
C TRP A 92 4.14 -4.01 4.15
N ILE A 93 3.82 -2.87 4.75
CA ILE A 93 4.45 -1.60 4.42
C ILE A 93 5.90 -1.62 4.89
N THR A 94 6.84 -1.38 3.98
CA THR A 94 8.27 -1.39 4.27
C THR A 94 8.66 -0.26 5.23
N PRO A 95 9.78 -0.37 5.96
CA PRO A 95 10.30 0.74 6.76
C PRO A 95 10.54 2.02 5.94
N ALA A 96 11.01 1.87 4.70
CA ALA A 96 11.19 2.98 3.77
C ALA A 96 9.84 3.62 3.41
N GLY A 97 8.80 2.82 3.18
CA GLY A 97 7.45 3.30 2.94
C GLY A 97 6.86 4.06 4.14
N ARG A 98 7.03 3.53 5.36
CA ARG A 98 6.60 4.22 6.59
C ARG A 98 7.31 5.56 6.77
N ALA A 99 8.61 5.62 6.49
CA ALA A 99 9.36 6.88 6.51
C ALA A 99 8.95 7.85 5.40
N ALA A 100 8.59 7.37 4.21
CA ALA A 100 8.09 8.19 3.12
C ALA A 100 6.72 8.81 3.45
N LEU A 101 5.81 8.05 4.07
CA LEU A 101 4.53 8.58 4.59
C LEU A 101 4.77 9.73 5.57
N GLN A 102 5.62 9.51 6.57
CA GLN A 102 5.91 10.52 7.58
C GLN A 102 6.52 11.80 6.98
N ARG A 103 7.48 11.67 6.04
CA ARG A 103 8.06 12.83 5.33
C ARG A 103 7.03 13.58 4.48
N ALA A 104 6.02 12.88 3.97
CA ALA A 104 4.92 13.49 3.23
C ALA A 104 3.83 14.10 4.15
N GLY A 105 4.04 14.12 5.48
CA GLY A 105 3.05 14.64 6.42
C GLY A 105 1.87 13.69 6.67
N ILE A 106 2.00 12.42 6.31
CA ILE A 106 0.98 11.39 6.57
C ILE A 106 1.45 10.54 7.75
N SER A 107 0.58 10.38 8.75
CA SER A 107 0.85 9.52 9.88
C SER A 107 0.83 8.04 9.44
N PRO A 108 1.94 7.29 9.59
CA PRO A 108 1.99 5.88 9.23
C PRO A 108 1.11 5.04 10.18
N PRO A 109 0.63 3.86 9.74
CA PRO A 109 -0.18 2.99 10.59
C PRO A 109 0.66 2.42 11.73
N GLY A 110 0.01 1.97 12.80
CA GLY A 110 0.61 1.09 13.80
C GLY A 110 0.90 -0.33 13.26
N ALA A 111 0.94 -1.28 14.19
CA ALA A 111 0.93 -2.71 13.87
C ALA A 111 -0.49 -3.12 13.47
N ALA A 112 -0.60 -4.03 12.49
CA ALA A 112 -1.90 -4.54 12.07
C ALA A 112 -2.60 -5.32 13.19
N PRO A 113 -3.95 -5.31 13.23
CA PRO A 113 -4.70 -6.12 14.18
C PRO A 113 -4.40 -7.61 13.97
N GLN A 114 -3.98 -8.30 15.03
CA GLN A 114 -3.74 -9.74 15.02
C GLN A 114 -4.96 -10.44 15.62
N HIS A 115 -5.56 -11.37 14.87
CA HIS A 115 -6.71 -12.15 15.33
C HIS A 115 -6.33 -13.62 15.50
N THR A 116 -6.10 -14.05 16.73
CA THR A 116 -5.95 -15.47 17.09
C THR A 116 -7.22 -15.94 17.82
N GLY A 117 -8.01 -16.79 17.18
CA GLY A 117 -9.25 -17.32 17.74
C GLY A 117 -10.52 -16.66 17.21
N PRO A 118 -11.67 -16.77 17.90
CA PRO A 118 -12.94 -16.22 17.42
C PRO A 118 -12.89 -14.70 17.27
N ILE A 119 -13.54 -14.18 16.22
CA ILE A 119 -13.62 -12.74 15.93
C ILE A 119 -14.57 -12.09 16.95
N VAL A 120 -14.01 -11.36 17.91
CA VAL A 120 -14.79 -10.65 18.94
C VAL A 120 -15.33 -9.34 18.38
N LEU A 121 -16.64 -9.14 18.47
CA LEU A 121 -17.29 -7.89 18.10
C LEU A 121 -17.10 -6.86 19.21
N THR A 122 -16.24 -5.86 18.98
CA THR A 122 -16.06 -4.71 19.88
C THR A 122 -16.85 -3.52 19.35
N LEU A 123 -17.83 -3.04 20.12
CA LEU A 123 -18.70 -1.92 19.72
C LEU A 123 -18.23 -0.55 20.26
N ASN A 124 -17.06 -0.50 20.87
CA ASN A 124 -16.44 0.75 21.33
C ASN A 124 -15.74 1.47 20.16
N PRO A 125 -15.61 2.81 20.20
CA PRO A 125 -14.84 3.54 19.21
C PRO A 125 -13.41 3.02 19.07
N ILE A 126 -12.93 2.87 17.83
CA ILE A 126 -11.56 2.44 17.55
C ILE A 126 -10.59 3.53 18.04
N ARG A 127 -9.67 3.17 18.94
CA ARG A 127 -8.65 4.07 19.48
C ARG A 127 -7.30 3.70 18.88
N ARG A 128 -6.77 4.58 18.03
CA ARG A 128 -5.46 4.42 17.38
C ARG A 128 -4.40 5.23 18.14
N SER A 129 -3.18 4.69 18.24
CA SER A 129 -2.04 5.42 18.81
C SER A 129 -1.41 6.29 17.72
N VAL A 130 -1.95 7.50 17.54
CA VAL A 130 -1.56 8.41 16.45
C VAL A 130 -0.68 9.54 17.00
N ARG A 131 0.35 9.90 16.25
CA ARG A 131 1.19 11.07 16.51
C ARG A 131 1.11 12.04 15.34
N CYS A 132 1.07 13.32 15.65
CA CYS A 132 1.11 14.37 14.64
C CYS A 132 2.42 14.29 13.84
N PRO A 133 2.38 14.22 12.51
CA PRO A 133 3.60 14.13 11.69
C PRO A 133 4.42 15.43 11.68
N GLN A 134 3.83 16.56 12.07
CA GLN A 134 4.50 17.87 12.12
C GLN A 134 5.22 18.12 13.45
N CYS A 135 4.53 17.96 14.59
CA CYS A 135 5.09 18.30 15.91
C CYS A 135 5.33 17.09 16.84
N ALA A 136 5.04 15.87 16.38
CA ALA A 136 5.14 14.61 17.15
C ALA A 136 4.25 14.50 18.40
N SER A 137 3.40 15.48 18.69
CA SER A 137 2.42 15.43 19.78
C SER A 137 1.45 14.26 19.58
N SER A 138 1.06 13.63 20.70
CA SER A 138 -0.02 12.65 20.78
C SER A 138 -1.39 13.29 21.00
N ASP A 139 -1.46 14.61 21.18
CA ASP A 139 -2.70 15.35 21.37
C ASP A 139 -3.36 15.56 20.01
N VAL A 140 -4.09 14.53 19.59
CA VAL A 140 -4.75 14.47 18.28
C VAL A 140 -6.18 13.99 18.44
N GLU A 141 -7.07 14.55 17.64
CA GLU A 141 -8.48 14.18 17.60
C GLU A 141 -8.88 13.68 16.22
N LEU A 142 -9.69 12.62 16.19
CA LEU A 142 -10.25 12.10 14.97
C LEU A 142 -11.34 13.07 14.47
N THR A 143 -11.17 13.56 13.25
CA THR A 143 -12.18 14.41 12.60
C THR A 143 -13.08 13.59 11.68
N SER A 144 -12.53 12.58 10.99
CA SER A 144 -13.28 11.68 10.11
C SER A 144 -12.61 10.31 9.98
N GLU A 145 -13.38 9.22 10.01
CA GLU A 145 -12.89 7.86 9.71
C GLU A 145 -12.53 7.65 8.22
N PHE A 146 -12.87 8.62 7.37
CA PHE A 146 -12.57 8.63 5.95
C PHE A 146 -11.86 9.94 5.60
N GLY A 147 -10.59 9.83 5.21
CA GLY A 147 -9.75 10.94 4.73
C GLY A 147 -9.82 11.09 3.21
N SER A 148 -8.69 11.45 2.60
CA SER A 148 -8.60 11.58 1.13
C SER A 148 -8.89 10.26 0.39
N THR A 149 -8.67 9.13 1.05
CA THR A 149 -8.93 7.78 0.53
C THR A 149 -9.56 6.89 1.61
N ALA A 150 -10.18 5.78 1.18
CA ALA A 150 -10.84 4.82 2.08
C ALA A 150 -9.89 4.17 3.09
N CYS A 151 -8.59 4.06 2.76
CA CYS A 151 -7.57 3.51 3.65
C CYS A 151 -7.02 4.55 4.65
N LYS A 152 -7.37 5.84 4.51
CA LYS A 152 -6.94 6.92 5.42
C LYS A 152 -8.09 7.39 6.30
N ALA A 153 -7.76 7.86 7.50
CA ALA A 153 -8.61 8.63 8.39
C ALA A 153 -8.00 10.02 8.57
N MET A 154 -8.84 11.03 8.82
CA MET A 154 -8.41 12.41 8.98
C MET A 154 -8.40 12.80 10.46
N TYR A 155 -7.27 13.34 10.91
CA TYR A 155 -7.05 13.80 12.27
C TYR A 155 -6.70 15.30 12.28
N ARG A 156 -6.86 15.93 13.44
CA ARG A 156 -6.33 17.26 13.75
C ARG A 156 -5.47 17.20 15.00
N CYS A 157 -4.30 17.81 14.98
CA CYS A 157 -3.50 17.97 16.19
C CYS A 157 -4.03 19.15 17.01
N THR A 158 -4.24 18.98 18.31
CA THR A 158 -4.70 20.07 19.18
C THR A 158 -3.55 20.93 19.71
N ALA A 159 -2.30 20.46 19.60
CA ALA A 159 -1.11 21.22 19.99
C ALA A 159 -0.65 22.22 18.92
N CYS A 160 -0.56 21.80 17.65
CA CYS A 160 -0.14 22.67 16.54
C CYS A 160 -1.27 23.02 15.56
N LEU A 161 -2.49 22.54 15.79
CA LEU A 161 -3.71 22.80 14.99
C LEU A 161 -3.70 22.27 13.55
N GLU A 162 -2.64 21.59 13.13
CA GLU A 162 -2.52 21.03 11.79
C GLU A 162 -3.46 19.83 11.56
N PRO A 163 -4.25 19.82 10.48
CA PRO A 163 -4.93 18.62 10.00
C PRO A 163 -3.95 17.69 9.27
N PHE A 164 -4.14 16.39 9.41
CA PHE A 164 -3.31 15.40 8.72
C PHE A 164 -4.06 14.09 8.49
N ASP A 165 -3.64 13.36 7.45
CA ASP A 165 -4.11 11.99 7.20
C ASP A 165 -3.32 10.97 8.02
N HIS A 166 -4.00 9.91 8.43
CA HIS A 166 -3.43 8.72 9.03
C HIS A 166 -3.85 7.48 8.23
N VAL A 167 -2.89 6.67 7.81
CA VAL A 167 -3.18 5.38 7.19
C VAL A 167 -3.69 4.44 8.29
N LYS A 168 -4.89 3.88 8.13
CA LYS A 168 -5.53 3.01 9.12
C LYS A 168 -4.85 1.65 9.17
N GLU A 169 -4.75 1.07 10.37
CA GLU A 169 -4.34 -0.31 10.58
C GLU A 169 -5.41 -1.27 10.03
N ILE A 170 -5.01 -2.07 9.04
CA ILE A 170 -5.79 -3.13 8.39
C ILE A 170 -4.92 -4.39 8.36
#